data_AF-A0A960E0Q3-F1
#
_entry.id   AF-A0A960E0Q3-F1
#
_cell.length_a   1.000
_cell.length_b   1.000
_cell.length_c   1.000
_cell.angle_alpha   90.00
_cell.angle_beta   90.00
_cell.angle_gamma   90.00
#
_symmetry.space_group_name_H-M   'P 1'
#
loop_
_entity.id
_entity.type
_entity.pdbx_description
1 polymer ?
#
loop_
_entity_poly.entity_id
_entity_poly.type
_entity_poly.pdbx_seq_one_letter_code
_entity_poly.pdbx_strand_id
1 'polypeptide(L)'
;PQHRTEIEGLWLVGANTASGHGIAGTMVGGVVCAGQILDRPLLIEFVLGQPLVEPGAVPADPPDLDPVELCRGAALRARRAEGRAARADAKAAADG
;
A
#
# COMPACT_ATOMS: atom_id res chain seq x y z
N PRO A 1 0.54 -16.72 -14.87
CA PRO A 1 1.88 -16.37 -14.34
C PRO A 1 1.97 -16.74 -12.86
N GLN A 2 3.08 -17.37 -12.43
CA GLN A 2 3.33 -17.59 -11.00
C GLN A 2 3.83 -16.30 -10.34
N HIS A 3 3.78 -16.24 -9.00
CA HIS A 3 4.15 -15.03 -8.25
C HIS A 3 5.65 -14.76 -8.26
N ARG A 4 6.48 -15.79 -8.09
CA ARG A 4 7.94 -15.69 -8.22
C ARG A 4 8.31 -15.50 -9.69
N THR A 5 9.13 -14.48 -9.96
CA THR A 5 9.70 -14.25 -11.28
C THR A 5 11.13 -14.80 -11.35
N GLU A 6 11.70 -14.83 -12.55
CA GLU A 6 13.11 -15.19 -12.75
C GLU A 6 14.09 -14.11 -12.23
N ILE A 7 13.59 -12.89 -12.00
CA ILE A 7 14.38 -11.79 -11.46
C ILE A 7 14.30 -11.85 -9.93
N GLU A 8 15.44 -12.07 -9.29
CA GLU A 8 15.54 -12.14 -7.83
C GLU A 8 15.01 -10.84 -7.18
N GLY A 9 14.13 -10.99 -6.18
CA GLY A 9 13.50 -9.87 -5.49
C GLY A 9 12.32 -9.23 -6.22
N LEU A 10 12.03 -9.61 -7.46
CA LEU A 10 10.84 -9.15 -8.19
C LEU A 10 9.71 -10.18 -8.13
N TRP A 11 8.53 -9.71 -7.74
CA TRP A 11 7.33 -10.51 -7.55
C TRP A 11 6.16 -9.96 -8.35
N LEU A 12 5.29 -10.85 -8.82
CA LEU A 12 4.12 -10.51 -9.63
C LEU A 12 2.82 -10.89 -8.91
N VAL A 13 1.90 -9.93 -8.84
CA VAL A 13 0.56 -10.08 -8.26
C VAL A 13 -0.46 -9.34 -9.13
N GLY A 14 -1.72 -9.75 -9.08
CA GLY A 14 -2.83 -9.06 -9.73
C GLY A 14 -3.80 -10.00 -10.43
N ALA A 15 -4.80 -9.42 -11.08
CA ALA A 15 -5.87 -10.15 -11.77
C ALA A 15 -5.36 -11.07 -12.90
N ASN A 16 -4.16 -10.85 -13.41
CA ASN A 16 -3.55 -11.66 -14.48
C ASN A 16 -2.53 -12.68 -13.94
N THR A 17 -2.61 -13.05 -12.66
CA THR A 17 -1.73 -14.06 -12.04
C THR A 17 -2.45 -15.37 -11.79
N ALA A 18 -1.72 -16.41 -11.34
CA ALA A 18 -2.24 -17.76 -11.15
C ALA A 18 -3.41 -17.85 -10.14
N SER A 19 -3.61 -16.82 -9.32
CA SER A 19 -4.67 -16.77 -8.29
C SER A 19 -6.04 -16.35 -8.83
N GLY A 20 -6.16 -16.06 -10.13
CA GLY A 20 -7.42 -15.77 -10.79
C GLY A 20 -7.77 -14.27 -10.86
N HIS A 21 -8.96 -14.00 -11.41
CA HIS A 21 -9.39 -12.67 -11.82
C HIS A 21 -10.34 -12.01 -10.79
N GLY A 22 -10.55 -10.70 -10.97
CA GLY A 22 -11.46 -9.91 -10.15
C GLY A 22 -10.89 -9.54 -8.78
N ILE A 23 -11.69 -8.84 -7.97
CA ILE A 23 -11.26 -8.29 -6.67
C ILE A 23 -10.84 -9.42 -5.73
N ALA A 24 -11.68 -10.45 -5.58
CA ALA A 24 -11.39 -11.58 -4.71
C ALA A 24 -10.12 -12.33 -5.13
N GLY A 25 -9.99 -12.66 -6.43
CA GLY A 25 -8.79 -13.35 -6.95
C GLY A 25 -7.51 -12.53 -6.79
N THR A 26 -7.60 -11.21 -7.03
CA THR A 26 -6.47 -10.28 -6.83
C THR A 26 -6.05 -10.19 -5.37
N MET A 27 -7.03 -10.06 -4.46
CA MET A 27 -6.78 -10.01 -3.01
C MET A 27 -6.14 -11.30 -2.51
N VAL A 28 -6.73 -12.45 -2.84
CA VAL A 28 -6.20 -13.76 -2.45
C VAL A 28 -4.79 -13.97 -3.01
N GLY A 29 -4.57 -13.61 -4.28
CA GLY A 29 -3.25 -13.70 -4.89
C GLY A 29 -2.20 -12.80 -4.24
N GLY A 30 -2.60 -11.64 -3.72
CA GLY A 30 -1.72 -10.79 -2.91
C GLY A 30 -1.29 -11.47 -1.62
N VAL A 31 -2.22 -12.07 -0.89
CA VAL A 31 -1.91 -12.79 0.35
C VAL A 31 -1.02 -14.01 0.09
N VAL A 32 -1.28 -14.76 -0.98
CA VAL A 32 -0.46 -15.92 -1.37
C VAL A 32 0.95 -15.49 -1.78
N CYS A 33 1.07 -14.43 -2.59
CA CYS A 33 2.36 -13.87 -2.98
C CYS A 33 3.18 -13.42 -1.77
N ALA A 34 2.56 -12.68 -0.83
CA ALA A 34 3.20 -12.27 0.42
C ALA A 34 3.63 -13.48 1.27
N GLY A 35 2.83 -14.55 1.29
CA GLY A 35 3.19 -15.80 1.96
C GLY A 35 4.44 -16.46 1.38
N GLN A 36 4.61 -16.42 0.05
CA GLN A 36 5.83 -16.92 -0.60
C GLN A 36 7.06 -16.06 -0.29
N ILE A 37 6.91 -14.74 -0.16
CA ILE A 37 8.00 -13.83 0.22
C ILE A 37 8.45 -14.09 1.66
N LEU A 38 7.49 -14.30 2.57
CA LEU A 38 7.74 -14.47 4.00
C LEU A 38 7.97 -15.93 4.44
N ASP A 39 7.89 -16.88 3.50
CA ASP A 39 7.89 -18.33 3.77
C ASP A 39 6.84 -18.73 4.83
N ARG A 40 5.61 -18.21 4.68
CA ARG A 40 4.49 -18.39 5.63
C ARG A 40 3.17 -18.73 4.94
N PRO A 41 2.32 -19.57 5.53
CA PRO A 41 1.00 -19.90 4.99
C PRO A 41 -0.07 -18.83 5.34
N LEU A 42 0.17 -17.55 4.99
CA LEU A 42 -0.61 -16.41 5.47
C LEU A 42 -2.13 -16.50 5.20
N LEU A 43 -2.54 -17.09 4.08
CA LEU A 43 -3.97 -17.23 3.78
C LEU A 43 -4.66 -18.18 4.78
N ILE A 44 -3.96 -19.25 5.18
CA ILE A 44 -4.47 -20.21 6.18
C ILE A 44 -4.51 -19.53 7.54
N GLU A 45 -3.44 -18.83 7.92
CA GLU A 45 -3.39 -18.05 9.18
C GLU A 45 -4.55 -17.07 9.27
N PHE A 46 -4.82 -16.31 8.20
CA PHE A 46 -5.94 -15.37 8.12
C PHE A 46 -7.30 -16.07 8.27
N VAL A 47 -7.54 -17.16 7.55
CA VAL A 47 -8.81 -17.91 7.61
C VAL A 47 -9.04 -18.52 9.00
N LEU A 48 -7.96 -18.92 9.70
CA LEU A 48 -8.02 -19.43 11.07
C LEU A 48 -8.06 -18.32 12.14
N GLY A 49 -8.13 -17.05 11.73
CA GLY A 49 -8.21 -15.91 12.65
C GLY A 49 -6.92 -15.65 13.43
N GLN A 50 -5.76 -16.08 12.91
CA GLN A 50 -4.48 -15.80 13.54
C GLN A 50 -4.08 -14.33 13.33
N PRO A 51 -3.50 -13.66 14.34
CA PRO A 51 -2.94 -12.33 14.17
C PRO A 51 -1.78 -12.35 13.16
N LEU A 52 -1.87 -11.55 12.09
CA LEU A 52 -0.79 -11.44 11.09
C LEU A 52 0.28 -10.42 11.47
N VAL A 53 -0.07 -9.49 12.36
CA VAL A 53 0.79 -8.42 12.89
C VAL A 53 0.57 -8.31 14.39
N GLU A 54 1.58 -7.82 15.10
CA GLU A 54 1.49 -7.56 16.53
C GLU A 54 0.37 -6.55 16.84
N PRO A 55 -0.44 -6.76 17.88
CA PRO A 55 -1.43 -5.79 18.32
C PRO A 55 -0.77 -4.43 18.61
N GLY A 56 -1.30 -3.37 18.00
CA GLY A 56 -0.76 -2.01 18.16
C GLY A 56 0.46 -1.70 17.30
N ALA A 57 0.91 -2.61 16.43
CA ALA A 57 1.97 -2.32 15.46
C ALA A 57 1.54 -1.29 14.39
N VAL A 58 0.24 -1.17 14.13
CA VAL A 58 -0.32 -0.15 13.24
C VAL A 58 -0.47 1.15 14.05
N PRO A 59 0.21 2.25 13.66
CA PRO A 59 0.05 3.54 14.31
C PRO A 59 -1.38 4.04 14.22
N ALA A 60 -1.84 4.78 15.22
CA ALA A 60 -3.12 5.47 15.15
C ALA A 60 -3.10 6.53 14.04
N ASP A 61 -4.24 6.70 13.38
CA ASP A 61 -4.44 7.77 12.42
C ASP A 61 -4.35 9.14 13.11
N PRO A 62 -3.62 10.12 12.52
CA PRO A 62 -3.62 11.49 13.05
C PRO A 62 -5.03 12.12 12.91
N PRO A 63 -5.39 13.09 13.78
CA PRO A 63 -6.74 13.66 13.83
C PRO A 63 -7.20 14.34 12.53
N ASP A 64 -6.26 14.80 11.72
CA ASP A 64 -6.46 15.53 10.46
C ASP A 64 -6.16 14.68 9.22
N LEU A 65 -6.13 13.35 9.36
CA LEU A 65 -5.85 12.43 8.27
C LEU A 65 -6.82 12.62 7.09
N ASP A 66 -6.25 12.98 5.92
CA ASP A 66 -6.92 12.86 4.62
C ASP A 66 -6.48 11.55 3.95
N PRO A 67 -7.38 10.54 3.83
CA PRO A 67 -7.05 9.26 3.20
C PRO A 67 -6.58 9.39 1.75
N VAL A 68 -7.10 10.39 1.02
CA VAL A 68 -6.76 10.63 -0.38
C VAL A 68 -5.35 11.18 -0.49
N GLU A 69 -4.93 12.07 0.41
CA GLU A 69 -3.56 12.56 0.44
C GLU A 69 -2.59 11.49 0.96
N LEU A 70 -2.95 10.72 2.00
CA LEU A 70 -2.06 9.70 2.58
C LEU A 70 -1.71 8.60 1.57
N CYS A 71 -2.69 8.10 0.83
CA CYS A 71 -2.52 6.99 -0.13
C CYS A 71 -1.78 7.40 -1.42
N ARG A 72 -1.47 8.69 -1.64
CA ARG A 72 -0.81 9.19 -2.87
C ARG A 72 0.69 8.88 -2.97
N GLY A 73 1.28 8.22 -1.98
CA GLY A 73 2.71 7.90 -1.94
C GLY A 73 3.58 9.08 -1.49
N ALA A 74 4.69 8.81 -0.81
CA ALA A 74 5.52 9.83 -0.15
C ALA A 74 6.05 10.89 -1.12
N ALA A 75 6.55 10.48 -2.29
CA ALA A 75 7.10 11.40 -3.29
C ALA A 75 6.05 12.38 -3.82
N LEU A 76 4.81 11.92 -4.07
CA LEU A 76 3.75 12.79 -4.58
C LEU A 76 3.24 13.75 -3.51
N ARG A 77 3.19 13.30 -2.24
CA ARG A 77 2.86 14.14 -1.09
C ARG A 77 3.86 15.30 -0.92
N ALA A 78 5.16 15.02 -1.00
CA ALA A 78 6.22 16.03 -0.88
C ALA A 78 6.09 17.12 -1.96
N ARG A 79 5.98 16.73 -3.23
CA ARG A 79 5.81 17.67 -4.36
C ARG A 79 4.58 18.58 -4.22
N ARG A 80 3.48 18.06 -3.67
CA ARG A 80 2.26 18.86 -3.45
C ARG A 80 2.41 19.84 -2.29
N ALA A 81 3.10 19.44 -1.23
CA ALA A 81 3.39 20.33 -0.11
C ALA A 81 4.21 21.55 -0.58
N GLU A 82 5.26 21.32 -1.37
CA GLU A 82 6.05 22.37 -2.02
C GLU A 82 5.16 23.31 -2.86
N GLY A 83 4.30 22.74 -3.72
CA GLY A 83 3.39 23.53 -4.54
C GLY A 83 2.31 24.29 -3.75
N ARG A 84 1.90 23.80 -2.57
CA ARG A 84 0.99 24.53 -1.67
C ARG A 84 1.70 25.70 -0.99
N ALA A 85 2.93 25.50 -0.51
CA ALA A 85 3.75 26.55 0.07
C ALA A 85 3.99 27.70 -0.92
N ALA A 86 4.45 27.39 -2.14
CA ALA A 86 4.70 28.40 -3.16
C ALA A 86 3.46 29.25 -3.52
N ARG A 87 2.25 28.64 -3.51
CA ARG A 87 1.00 29.36 -3.75
C ARG A 87 0.58 30.24 -2.57
N ALA A 88 0.86 29.79 -1.34
CA ALA A 88 0.61 30.59 -0.15
C ALA A 88 1.51 31.82 -0.12
N ASP A 89 2.80 31.65 -0.44
CA ASP A 89 3.77 32.75 -0.52
C ASP A 89 3.38 33.77 -1.60
N ALA A 90 3.00 33.29 -2.79
CA ALA A 90 2.54 34.14 -3.88
C ALA A 90 1.27 34.92 -3.53
N LYS A 91 0.33 34.30 -2.80
CA LYS A 91 -0.87 34.97 -2.31
C LYS A 91 -0.54 36.04 -1.26
N ALA A 92 0.34 35.73 -0.31
CA ALA A 92 0.76 36.68 0.71
C ALA A 92 1.47 37.90 0.12
N ALA A 93 2.27 37.71 -0.94
CA ALA A 93 2.92 38.81 -1.66
C ALA A 93 1.96 39.66 -2.51
N ALA A 94 0.78 39.12 -2.87
CA ALA A 94 -0.23 39.85 -3.63
C ALA A 94 -1.21 40.63 -2.74
N ASP A 95 -1.38 40.22 -1.48
CA ASP A 95 -2.31 40.81 -0.52
C ASP A 95 -1.69 41.92 0.36
N GLY A 96 -0.38 42.18 0.25
CA GLY A 96 0.37 43.21 0.99
C GLY A 96 0.92 44.30 0.08
#